data_AF-A0A238BP14-F1
#
_entry.id   AF-A0A238BP14-F1
#
_cell.length_a   1.000
_cell.length_b   1.000
_cell.length_c   1.000
_cell.angle_alpha   90.00
_cell.angle_beta   90.00
_cell.angle_gamma   90.00
#
_symmetry.space_group_name_H-M   'P 1'
#
loop_
_entity.id
_entity.type
_entity.pdbx_description
1 polymer ?
#
loop_
_entity_poly.entity_id
_entity_poly.type
_entity_poly.pdbx_seq_one_letter_code
_entity_poly.pdbx_strand_id
1 'polypeptide(L)'
;MNRKLSTDASPYVILSLRLKELDFKCVPMTWDTMDKELYEKQFKLGEAVFAALVEWDNAPAQKTHAIVSKLKQDIRNYIVKYTTWIINFIGACAKRKNEANSKMVCDGVHILLSRFQGMDQDFDNCLTLIDQSKEVFLLRKNFK
;
A
#
# COMPACT_ATOMS: atom_id res chain seq x y z
N MET A 1 11.71 29.40 4.00
CA MET A 1 12.64 28.26 4.17
C MET A 1 12.02 27.02 3.51
N ASN A 2 12.40 26.72 2.27
CA ASN A 2 12.03 25.46 1.62
C ASN A 2 13.03 24.39 2.04
N ARG A 3 12.73 23.63 3.09
CA ARG A 3 13.49 22.40 3.38
C ARG A 3 13.14 21.37 2.30
N LYS A 4 13.98 21.29 1.27
CA LYS A 4 14.10 20.06 0.48
C LYS A 4 14.53 18.97 1.46
N LEU A 5 13.65 18.01 1.72
CA LEU A 5 14.02 16.77 2.40
C LEU A 5 15.14 16.11 1.59
N SER A 6 16.29 15.90 2.23
CA SER A 6 17.42 15.18 1.67
C SER A 6 16.96 13.82 1.13
N THR A 7 17.42 13.47 -0.07
CA THR A 7 17.17 12.21 -0.78
C THR A 7 17.90 10.99 -0.17
N ASP A 8 18.51 11.13 1.01
CA ASP A 8 19.20 10.03 1.71
C ASP A 8 18.34 9.33 2.78
N ALA A 9 17.02 9.60 2.80
CA ALA A 9 16.14 8.90 3.73
C ALA A 9 16.10 7.40 3.39
N SER A 10 16.40 6.56 4.38
CA SER A 10 16.34 5.10 4.26
C SER A 10 14.93 4.65 3.80
N PRO A 11 14.78 3.72 2.84
CA PRO A 11 13.47 3.25 2.35
C PRO A 11 12.53 2.80 3.48
N TYR A 12 13.08 2.26 4.57
CA TYR A 12 12.34 1.91 5.79
C TYR A 12 11.70 3.12 6.47
N VAL A 13 12.43 4.23 6.57
CA VAL A 13 11.93 5.48 7.15
C VAL A 13 10.82 6.04 6.26
N ILE A 14 11.01 5.99 4.94
CA ILE A 14 9.99 6.44 3.97
C ILE A 14 8.71 5.62 4.14
N LEU A 15 8.80 4.28 4.14
CA LEU A 15 7.61 3.42 4.33
C LEU A 15 6.93 3.68 5.67
N SER A 16 7.68 3.76 6.77
CA SER A 16 7.10 4.06 8.09
C SER A 16 6.39 5.42 8.12
N LEU A 17 6.94 6.44 7.47
CA LEU A 17 6.30 7.75 7.36
C LEU A 17 5.00 7.69 6.53
N ARG A 18 4.99 6.93 5.43
CA ARG A 18 3.78 6.76 4.59
C ARG A 18 2.68 5.99 5.30
N LEU A 19 3.02 4.95 6.05
CA LEU A 19 2.04 4.21 6.88
C LEU A 19 1.43 5.12 7.95
N LYS A 20 2.23 5.95 8.62
CA LYS A 20 1.74 6.94 9.59
C LYS A 20 0.88 8.02 8.96
N GLU A 21 1.27 8.50 7.78
CA GLU A 21 0.48 9.48 7.02
C GLU A 21 -0.89 8.90 6.66
N LEU A 22 -0.93 7.64 6.27
CA LEU A 22 -2.16 6.92 6.00
C LEU A 22 -3.00 6.76 7.27
N ASP A 23 -2.40 6.37 8.39
CA ASP A 23 -3.10 6.30 9.67
C ASP A 23 -3.80 7.62 10.06
N PHE A 24 -3.15 8.75 9.77
CA PHE A 24 -3.66 10.09 10.10
C PHE A 24 -4.70 10.61 9.11
N LYS A 25 -4.55 10.29 7.82
CA LYS A 25 -5.33 10.92 6.72
C LYS A 25 -6.35 9.98 6.06
N CYS A 26 -6.34 8.70 6.38
CA CYS A 26 -7.25 7.73 5.78
C CYS A 26 -8.70 8.11 6.07
N VAL A 27 -9.51 8.18 5.01
CA VAL A 27 -10.97 8.23 5.12
C VAL A 27 -11.58 7.21 4.15
N PRO A 28 -12.77 6.65 4.44
CA PRO A 28 -13.38 5.62 3.59
C PRO A 28 -13.54 6.06 2.13
N MET A 29 -12.92 5.34 1.19
CA MET A 29 -13.05 5.60 -0.24
C MET A 29 -14.37 5.04 -0.75
N THR A 30 -15.39 5.89 -0.88
CA THR A 30 -16.71 5.55 -1.44
C THR A 30 -16.93 6.31 -2.73
N TRP A 31 -16.79 5.61 -3.86
CA TRP A 31 -16.78 6.22 -5.19
C TRP A 31 -17.98 7.09 -5.51
N ASP A 32 -19.16 6.65 -5.09
CA ASP A 32 -20.42 7.26 -5.48
C ASP A 32 -20.73 8.54 -4.67
N THR A 33 -20.07 8.69 -3.51
CA THR A 33 -20.40 9.72 -2.51
C THR A 33 -19.23 10.60 -2.12
N MET A 34 -18.00 10.23 -2.49
CA MET A 34 -16.80 10.99 -2.15
C MET A 34 -16.60 12.16 -3.11
N ASP A 35 -16.35 13.33 -2.55
CA ASP A 35 -15.94 14.51 -3.32
C ASP A 35 -14.67 14.22 -4.14
N LYS A 36 -14.60 14.82 -5.34
CA LYS A 36 -13.51 14.59 -6.29
C LYS A 36 -12.13 14.98 -5.71
N GLU A 37 -12.03 16.11 -5.01
CA GLU A 37 -10.76 16.55 -4.45
C GLU A 37 -10.30 15.60 -3.33
N LEU A 38 -11.24 15.20 -2.47
CA LEU A 38 -10.97 14.23 -1.42
C LEU A 38 -10.56 12.87 -1.98
N TYR A 39 -11.25 12.42 -3.03
CA TYR A 39 -10.92 11.20 -3.75
C TYR A 39 -9.50 11.24 -4.33
N GLU A 40 -9.11 12.34 -5.00
CA GLU A 40 -7.73 12.51 -5.49
C GLU A 40 -6.69 12.50 -4.36
N LYS A 41 -7.00 13.07 -3.19
CA LYS A 41 -6.13 13.03 -2.01
C LYS A 41 -5.95 11.60 -1.50
N GLN A 42 -7.02 10.82 -1.40
CA GLN A 42 -6.94 9.41 -0.99
C GLN A 42 -6.22 8.56 -2.03
N PHE A 43 -6.43 8.82 -3.31
CA PHE A 43 -5.74 8.12 -4.38
C PHE A 43 -4.22 8.35 -4.31
N LYS A 44 -3.77 9.61 -4.19
CA LYS A 44 -2.35 9.94 -4.04
C LYS A 44 -1.73 9.37 -2.77
N LEU A 45 -2.52 9.28 -1.70
CA LEU A 45 -2.10 8.64 -0.45
C LEU A 45 -1.80 7.14 -0.68
N GLY A 46 -2.68 6.44 -1.41
CA GLY A 46 -2.46 5.04 -1.79
C GLY A 46 -1.26 4.84 -2.71
N GLU A 47 -1.09 5.71 -3.71
CA GLU A 47 0.10 5.69 -4.58
C GLU A 47 1.40 5.81 -3.77
N ALA A 48 1.46 6.78 -2.85
CA ALA A 48 2.64 7.01 -2.03
C ALA A 48 2.97 5.82 -1.12
N VAL A 49 1.95 5.14 -0.58
CA VAL A 49 2.12 3.99 0.32
C VAL A 49 2.60 2.77 -0.46
N PHE A 50 1.96 2.46 -1.60
CA PHE A 50 2.36 1.31 -2.43
C PHE A 50 3.73 1.53 -3.08
N ALA A 51 4.05 2.75 -3.52
CA ALA A 51 5.39 3.07 -4.02
C ALA A 51 6.46 2.83 -2.95
N ALA A 52 6.24 3.32 -1.72
CA ALA A 52 7.16 3.12 -0.62
C ALA A 52 7.29 1.64 -0.21
N LEU A 53 6.22 0.86 -0.32
CA LEU A 53 6.25 -0.58 -0.07
C LEU A 53 7.12 -1.32 -1.10
N VAL A 54 6.94 -1.01 -2.39
CA VAL A 54 7.74 -1.59 -3.47
C VAL A 54 9.21 -1.17 -3.37
N GLU A 55 9.48 0.11 -3.07
CA GLU A 55 10.85 0.60 -2.86
C GLU A 55 11.54 -0.10 -1.68
N TRP A 56 10.80 -0.30 -0.58
CA TRP A 56 11.28 -1.01 0.59
C TRP A 56 11.64 -2.48 0.30
N ASP A 57 10.80 -3.21 -0.44
CA ASP A 57 11.05 -4.63 -0.75
C ASP A 57 12.28 -4.83 -1.64
N ASN A 58 12.54 -3.86 -2.53
CA ASN A 58 13.69 -3.86 -3.43
C ASN A 58 14.99 -3.35 -2.78
N ALA A 59 14.95 -2.88 -1.52
CA ALA A 59 16.13 -2.34 -0.85
C ALA A 59 17.13 -3.45 -0.41
N PRO A 60 18.45 -3.23 -0.50
CA PRO A 60 19.46 -4.23 -0.11
C PRO A 60 19.39 -4.61 1.38
N ALA A 61 19.44 -5.91 1.68
CA ALA A 61 19.29 -6.48 3.02
C ALA A 61 20.29 -5.96 4.09
N GLN A 62 21.44 -5.44 3.66
CA GLN A 62 22.49 -4.90 4.55
C GLN A 62 22.05 -3.69 5.40
N LYS A 63 20.89 -3.09 5.13
CA LYS A 63 20.34 -1.99 5.94
C LYS A 63 19.45 -2.46 7.12
N THR A 64 19.30 -3.76 7.37
CA THR A 64 18.13 -4.23 8.14
C THR A 64 18.15 -5.60 8.81
N HIS A 65 18.48 -5.61 10.10
CA HIS A 65 18.02 -6.70 10.97
C HIS A 65 17.16 -6.22 12.16
N ALA A 66 17.47 -5.08 12.79
CA ALA A 66 16.69 -4.61 13.95
C ALA A 66 15.40 -3.84 13.59
N ILE A 67 15.32 -3.21 12.41
CA ILE A 67 14.20 -2.35 11.98
C ILE A 67 13.03 -3.18 11.39
N VAL A 68 13.28 -4.44 11.05
CA VAL A 68 12.36 -5.26 10.26
C VAL A 68 11.15 -5.75 11.05
N SER A 69 11.30 -6.12 12.32
CA SER A 69 10.20 -6.69 13.12
C SER A 69 9.11 -5.66 13.44
N LYS A 70 9.50 -4.45 13.87
CA LYS A 70 8.55 -3.37 14.14
C LYS A 70 7.80 -2.94 12.88
N LEU A 71 8.52 -2.78 11.77
CA LEU A 71 7.91 -2.40 10.49
C LEU A 71 6.95 -3.48 9.97
N LYS A 72 7.29 -4.77 10.14
CA LYS A 72 6.37 -5.87 9.85
C LYS A 72 5.08 -5.76 10.66
N GLN A 73 5.18 -5.44 11.96
CA GLN A 73 4.00 -5.23 12.81
C GLN A 73 3.19 -3.99 12.41
N ASP A 74 3.85 -2.89 12.03
CA ASP A 74 3.17 -1.69 11.52
C ASP A 74 2.39 -2.00 10.23
N ILE A 75 3.01 -2.73 9.28
CA ILE A 75 2.34 -3.20 8.05
C ILE A 75 1.16 -4.12 8.39
N ARG A 76 1.36 -5.06 9.31
CA ARG A 76 0.29 -5.95 9.79
C ARG A 76 -0.92 -5.17 10.30
N ASN A 77 -0.68 -4.25 11.24
CA ASN A 77 -1.72 -3.42 11.84
C ASN A 77 -2.44 -2.56 10.78
N TYR A 78 -1.67 -2.03 9.84
CA TYR A 78 -2.20 -1.26 8.72
C TYR A 78 -3.16 -2.08 7.84
N ILE A 79 -2.75 -3.27 7.38
CA ILE A 79 -3.60 -4.11 6.53
C ILE A 79 -4.89 -4.49 7.26
N VAL A 80 -4.80 -4.92 8.52
CA VAL A 80 -5.99 -5.29 9.30
C VAL A 80 -6.94 -4.10 9.45
N LYS A 81 -6.40 -2.93 9.78
CA LYS A 81 -7.22 -1.73 10.00
C LYS A 81 -7.85 -1.17 8.72
N TYR A 82 -7.17 -1.30 7.58
CA TYR A 82 -7.53 -0.62 6.33
C TYR A 82 -7.85 -1.53 5.15
N THR A 83 -8.12 -2.83 5.39
CA THR A 83 -8.41 -3.83 4.34
C THR A 83 -9.40 -3.31 3.30
N THR A 84 -10.57 -2.81 3.72
CA THR A 84 -11.60 -2.29 2.82
C THR A 84 -11.12 -1.09 2.00
N TRP A 85 -10.38 -0.18 2.62
CA TRP A 85 -9.83 0.99 1.95
C TRP A 85 -8.81 0.58 0.88
N ILE A 86 -7.94 -0.40 1.20
CA ILE A 86 -6.94 -0.94 0.27
C ILE A 86 -7.62 -1.56 -0.95
N ILE A 87 -8.66 -2.38 -0.74
CA ILE A 87 -9.43 -2.97 -1.84
C ILE A 87 -10.00 -1.87 -2.74
N ASN A 88 -10.60 -0.82 -2.15
CA ASN A 88 -11.16 0.29 -2.92
C ASN A 88 -10.10 1.08 -3.70
N PHE A 89 -8.92 1.28 -3.12
CA PHE A 89 -7.77 1.89 -3.80
C PHE A 89 -7.28 1.02 -4.96
N ILE A 90 -7.17 -0.29 -4.79
CA ILE A 90 -6.81 -1.21 -5.88
C ILE A 90 -7.83 -1.11 -7.02
N GLY A 91 -9.13 -1.08 -6.68
CA GLY A 91 -10.21 -0.89 -7.64
C GLY A 91 -10.07 0.43 -8.41
N ALA A 92 -9.55 1.48 -7.77
CA ALA A 92 -9.26 2.75 -8.40
C ALA A 92 -8.19 2.66 -9.46
N CYS A 93 -7.08 2.01 -9.12
CA CYS A 93 -5.98 1.81 -10.04
C CYS A 93 -6.44 1.00 -11.26
N ALA A 94 -7.20 -0.08 -11.03
CA ALA A 94 -7.76 -0.90 -12.11
C ALA A 94 -8.70 -0.11 -13.05
N LYS A 95 -9.52 0.80 -12.50
CA LYS A 95 -10.43 1.66 -13.29
C LYS A 95 -9.70 2.74 -14.10
N ARG A 96 -8.65 3.35 -13.53
CA ARG A 96 -7.90 4.43 -14.21
C ARG A 96 -7.09 3.95 -15.42
N LYS A 97 -6.83 2.63 -15.53
CA LYS A 97 -6.05 2.02 -16.62
C LYS A 97 -4.69 2.70 -16.87
N ASN A 98 -4.08 3.24 -15.83
CA ASN A 98 -2.71 3.75 -15.88
C ASN A 98 -1.76 2.57 -15.65
N GLU A 99 -0.93 2.26 -16.64
CA GLU A 99 -0.05 1.08 -16.62
C GLU A 99 0.99 1.13 -15.49
N ALA A 100 1.65 2.28 -15.30
CA ALA A 100 2.66 2.45 -14.27
C ALA A 100 2.08 2.25 -12.86
N ASN A 101 0.92 2.87 -12.59
CA ASN A 101 0.22 2.71 -11.32
C ASN A 101 -0.26 1.28 -11.12
N SER A 102 -0.82 0.69 -12.17
CA SER A 102 -1.35 -0.67 -12.07
C SER A 102 -0.23 -1.66 -11.74
N LYS A 103 1.00 -1.42 -12.25
CA LYS A 103 2.14 -2.32 -12.08
C LYS A 103 2.65 -2.22 -10.64
N MET A 104 2.89 -1.00 -10.18
CA MET A 104 3.27 -0.72 -8.80
C MET A 104 2.27 -1.31 -7.81
N VAL A 105 0.97 -1.18 -8.05
CA VAL A 105 -0.05 -1.76 -7.16
C VAL A 105 -0.05 -3.28 -7.22
N CYS A 106 0.13 -3.88 -8.39
CA CYS A 106 0.23 -5.33 -8.53
C CYS A 106 1.45 -5.89 -7.79
N ASP A 107 2.60 -5.23 -7.94
CA ASP A 107 3.84 -5.57 -7.22
C ASP A 107 3.64 -5.44 -5.71
N GLY A 108 3.01 -4.35 -5.25
CA GLY A 108 2.69 -4.17 -3.84
C GLY A 108 1.74 -5.23 -3.28
N VAL A 109 0.70 -5.62 -4.02
CA VAL A 109 -0.18 -6.74 -3.61
C VAL A 109 0.64 -8.04 -3.53
N HIS A 110 1.51 -8.31 -4.50
CA HIS A 110 2.37 -9.50 -4.45
C HIS A 110 3.30 -9.49 -3.23
N ILE A 111 3.90 -8.34 -2.89
CA ILE A 111 4.73 -8.16 -1.69
C ILE A 111 3.93 -8.48 -0.43
N LEU A 112 2.70 -7.94 -0.30
CA LEU A 112 1.83 -8.20 0.83
C LEU A 112 1.53 -9.69 1.00
N LEU A 113 1.21 -10.38 -0.10
CA LEU A 113 0.87 -11.81 -0.10
C LEU A 113 2.09 -12.72 0.11
N SER A 114 3.27 -12.35 -0.36
CA SER A 114 4.45 -13.23 -0.33
C SER A 114 5.34 -13.03 0.89
N ARG A 115 5.46 -11.80 1.42
CA ARG A 115 6.41 -11.47 2.50
C ARG A 115 5.83 -11.58 3.90
N PHE A 116 4.52 -11.47 4.04
CA PHE A 116 3.86 -11.32 5.34
C PHE A 116 2.86 -12.45 5.65
N GLN A 117 2.62 -13.36 4.71
CA GLN A 117 1.75 -14.51 4.95
C GLN A 117 2.29 -15.38 6.10
N GLY A 118 1.39 -15.90 6.93
CA GLY A 118 1.73 -16.75 8.07
C GLY A 118 2.21 -15.96 9.29
N MET A 119 2.02 -14.64 9.31
CA MET A 119 2.29 -13.82 10.50
C MET A 119 1.26 -14.05 11.61
N ASP A 120 -0.03 -13.99 11.30
CA ASP A 120 -1.14 -14.35 12.17
C ASP A 120 -2.45 -14.55 11.37
N GLN A 121 -3.42 -15.25 11.97
CA GLN A 121 -4.64 -15.67 11.29
C GLN A 121 -5.52 -14.50 10.83
N ASP A 122 -5.65 -13.44 11.63
CA ASP A 122 -6.49 -12.30 11.27
C ASP A 122 -5.90 -11.54 10.09
N PHE A 123 -4.58 -11.38 10.09
CA PHE A 123 -3.86 -10.77 8.98
C PHE A 123 -3.95 -11.61 7.70
N ASP A 124 -3.79 -12.93 7.79
CA ASP A 124 -3.93 -13.83 6.65
C ASP A 124 -5.36 -13.83 6.06
N ASN A 125 -6.38 -13.69 6.92
CA ASN A 125 -7.76 -13.50 6.47
C ASN A 125 -7.91 -12.19 5.67
N CYS A 126 -7.35 -11.09 6.16
CA CYS A 126 -7.35 -9.80 5.45
C CYS A 126 -6.61 -9.89 4.11
N LEU A 127 -5.45 -10.54 4.06
CA LEU A 127 -4.71 -10.79 2.83
C LEU A 127 -5.53 -11.62 1.83
N THR A 128 -6.23 -12.65 2.30
CA THR A 128 -7.14 -13.47 1.49
C THR A 128 -8.29 -12.63 0.92
N LEU A 129 -8.90 -11.75 1.72
CA LEU A 129 -9.94 -10.84 1.25
C LEU A 129 -9.43 -9.89 0.15
N ILE A 130 -8.21 -9.38 0.29
CA ILE A 130 -7.58 -8.54 -0.74
C ILE A 130 -7.36 -9.36 -2.01
N ASP A 131 -6.73 -10.53 -1.93
CA ASP A 131 -6.40 -11.36 -3.10
C ASP A 131 -7.64 -11.82 -3.88
N GLN A 132 -8.70 -12.20 -3.16
CA GLN A 132 -9.97 -12.66 -3.72
C GLN A 132 -10.90 -11.53 -4.15
N SER A 133 -10.53 -10.27 -3.89
CA SER A 133 -11.35 -9.13 -4.30
C SER A 133 -11.47 -9.05 -5.83
N LYS A 134 -12.63 -8.60 -6.31
CA LYS A 134 -12.87 -8.36 -7.74
C LYS A 134 -11.89 -7.31 -8.28
N GLU A 135 -11.48 -6.38 -7.44
CA GLU A 135 -10.56 -5.29 -7.73
C GLU A 135 -9.17 -5.81 -8.08
N VAL A 136 -8.62 -6.76 -7.30
CA VAL A 136 -7.35 -7.43 -7.62
C VAL A 136 -7.46 -8.26 -8.89
N PHE A 137 -8.57 -8.98 -9.09
CA PHE A 137 -8.82 -9.71 -10.34
C PHE A 137 -8.80 -8.77 -11.57
N LEU A 138 -9.51 -7.64 -11.50
CA LEU A 138 -9.54 -6.64 -12.56
C LEU A 138 -8.17 -6.02 -12.80
N LEU A 139 -7.43 -5.71 -11.73
CA LEU A 139 -6.07 -5.20 -11.83
C LEU A 139 -5.16 -6.16 -12.59
N ARG A 140 -5.15 -7.45 -12.21
CA ARG A 140 -4.34 -8.50 -12.86
C ARG A 140 -4.73 -8.74 -14.32
N LYS A 141 -6.02 -8.59 -14.66
CA LYS A 141 -6.50 -8.72 -16.05
C LYS A 141 -5.91 -7.65 -16.96
N ASN A 142 -5.67 -6.44 -16.45
CA ASN A 142 -5.10 -5.35 -17.23
C ASN A 142 -3.61 -5.56 -17.60
N PHE A 143 -2.96 -6.62 -17.09
CA PHE A 143 -1.57 -7.00 -17.39
C PHE A 143 -1.43 -8.18 -18.36
N LYS A 144 -2.54 -8.73 -18.86
CA LYS A 144 -2.55 -9.79 -19.88
C LYS A 144 -2.75 -9.21 -21.26
#